data_AF-S3ZB29-F1
#
_entry.id   AF-S3ZB29-F1
#
_cell.length_a   1.000
_cell.length_b   1.000
_cell.length_c   1.000
_cell.angle_alpha   90.00
_cell.angle_beta   90.00
_cell.angle_gamma   90.00
#
_symmetry.space_group_name_H-M   'P 1'
#
loop_
_entity.id
_entity.type
_entity.pdbx_description
1 polymer ?
#
loop_
_entity_poly.entity_id
_entity_poly.type
_entity_poly.pdbx_seq_one_letter_code
_entity_poly.pdbx_strand_id
1 'polypeptide(L)'
;MGRVYATPEQLAAWTGRPAPADAERLLARASEDVDDTLRTAVYLTDNAGMPTDPPTVAALRHAVCAQVEYQLATGDDGTGASGRWDSVSIGPVSLSGRKDGPQTPDDLHLAPRALRALTRAGLLPGVIW
;
A
#
# COMPACT_ATOMS: atom_id res chain seq x y z
N MET A 1 10.25 9.53 12.40
CA MET A 1 9.68 10.10 11.17
C MET A 1 9.80 9.03 10.11
N GLY A 2 8.68 8.43 9.70
CA GLY A 2 8.65 7.32 8.74
C GLY A 2 9.09 7.78 7.35
N ARG A 3 9.61 6.84 6.55
CA ARG A 3 9.98 7.10 5.15
C ARG A 3 8.68 7.20 4.35
N VAL A 4 8.59 8.17 3.44
CA VAL A 4 7.43 8.31 2.57
C VAL A 4 7.88 8.09 1.13
N TYR A 5 7.34 7.05 0.48
CA TYR A 5 7.81 6.62 -0.85
C TYR A 5 7.05 7.25 -2.03
N ALA A 6 5.97 7.98 -1.75
CA ALA A 6 5.18 8.64 -2.78
C ALA A 6 4.70 10.03 -2.33
N THR A 7 4.56 10.95 -3.29
CA THR A 7 4.04 12.31 -3.03
C THR A 7 2.56 12.43 -3.41
N PRO A 8 1.82 13.43 -2.89
CA PRO A 8 0.43 13.68 -3.28
C PRO A 8 0.26 13.87 -4.80
N GLU A 9 1.22 14.49 -5.48
CA GLU A 9 1.19 14.69 -6.94
C GLU A 9 1.31 13.36 -7.68
N GLN A 10 2.14 12.45 -7.18
CA GLN A 10 2.30 11.11 -7.74
C GLN A 10 1.04 10.26 -7.51
N LEU A 11 0.38 10.43 -6.36
CA LEU A 11 -0.91 9.79 -6.09
C LEU A 11 -2.01 10.33 -7.02
N ALA A 12 -2.04 11.65 -7.25
CA ALA A 12 -2.99 12.26 -8.17
C ALA A 12 -2.77 11.77 -9.61
N ALA A 13 -1.50 11.70 -10.05
CA ALA A 13 -1.14 11.14 -11.35
C ALA A 13 -1.50 9.65 -11.47
N TRP A 14 -1.35 8.86 -10.41
CA TRP A 14 -1.71 7.44 -10.38
C TRP A 14 -3.22 7.21 -10.49
N THR A 15 -4.00 7.94 -9.70
CA THR A 15 -5.46 7.76 -9.60
C THR A 15 -6.24 8.48 -10.69
N GLY A 16 -5.60 9.40 -11.42
CA GLY A 16 -6.25 10.30 -12.39
C GLY A 16 -7.23 11.28 -11.74
N ARG A 17 -7.13 11.49 -10.42
CA ARG A 17 -8.02 12.32 -9.61
C ARG A 17 -7.20 13.29 -8.76
N PRO A 18 -7.76 14.44 -8.34
CA PRO A 18 -7.06 15.31 -7.40
C PRO A 18 -6.73 14.56 -6.11
N ALA A 19 -5.56 14.86 -5.53
CA ALA A 19 -5.16 14.26 -4.26
C ALA A 19 -6.16 14.67 -3.15
N PRO A 20 -6.53 13.75 -2.25
CA PRO A 20 -7.40 14.08 -1.11
C PRO A 20 -6.69 15.06 -0.16
N ALA A 21 -7.46 15.82 0.63
CA ALA A 21 -6.90 16.79 1.59
C ALA A 21 -5.95 16.14 2.61
N ASP A 22 -6.23 14.88 2.98
CA ASP A 22 -5.44 14.09 3.93
C ASP A 22 -4.37 13.22 3.24
N ALA A 23 -4.02 13.50 1.97
CA ALA A 23 -3.12 12.64 1.18
C ALA A 23 -1.79 12.37 1.87
N GLU A 24 -1.15 13.38 2.47
CA GLU A 24 0.13 13.19 3.16
C GLU A 24 0.03 12.18 4.31
N ARG A 25 -1.04 12.25 5.11
CA ARG A 25 -1.28 11.32 6.21
C ARG A 25 -1.52 9.90 5.72
N LEU A 26 -2.32 9.75 4.65
CA LEU A 26 -2.58 8.45 4.03
C LEU A 26 -1.31 7.84 3.43
N LEU A 27 -0.50 8.65 2.75
CA LEU A 27 0.76 8.22 2.15
C LEU A 27 1.78 7.81 3.20
N ALA A 28 1.85 8.51 4.34
CA ALA A 28 2.72 8.14 5.45
C ALA A 28 2.34 6.76 6.01
N ARG A 29 1.06 6.53 6.32
CA ARG A 29 0.57 5.23 6.82
C ARG A 29 0.76 4.11 5.82
N ALA A 30 0.42 4.36 4.56
CA ALA A 30 0.64 3.39 3.49
C ALA A 30 2.14 3.06 3.29
N SER A 31 3.03 4.01 3.57
CA SER A 31 4.47 3.75 3.54
C SER A 31 4.93 2.91 4.73
N GLU A 32 4.33 3.10 5.91
CA GLU A 32 4.56 2.24 7.08
C GLU A 32 4.11 0.78 6.81
N ASP A 33 2.93 0.58 6.22
CA ASP A 33 2.45 -0.76 5.80
C ASP A 33 3.43 -1.45 4.81
N VAL A 34 3.98 -0.66 3.88
CA VAL A 34 4.96 -1.14 2.91
C VAL A 34 6.29 -1.45 3.59
N ASP A 35 6.77 -0.60 4.51
CA ASP A 35 7.99 -0.84 5.30
C ASP A 35 7.90 -2.13 6.12
N ASP A 36 6.76 -2.38 6.77
CA ASP A 36 6.52 -3.62 7.52
C ASP A 36 6.58 -4.85 6.62
N THR A 37 6.07 -4.74 5.40
CA THR A 37 6.15 -5.80 4.39
C THR A 37 7.59 -6.03 3.90
N LEU A 38 8.39 -4.97 3.81
CA LEU A 38 9.77 -5.00 3.31
C LEU A 38 10.80 -5.39 4.37
N ARG A 39 10.38 -5.79 5.58
CA ARG A 39 11.27 -6.12 6.69
C ARG A 39 12.37 -7.13 6.34
N THR A 40 12.12 -8.02 5.38
CA THR A 40 13.10 -9.02 4.90
C THR A 40 13.64 -8.73 3.49
N ALA A 41 13.23 -7.63 2.86
CA ALA A 41 13.66 -7.27 1.53
C ALA A 41 15.09 -6.70 1.55
N VAL A 42 15.88 -6.98 0.51
CA VAL A 42 17.25 -6.47 0.35
C VAL A 42 17.33 -5.65 -0.92
N TYR A 43 17.65 -4.37 -0.79
CA TYR A 43 17.84 -3.43 -1.91
C TYR A 43 18.80 -2.31 -1.51
N LEU A 44 19.38 -1.62 -2.50
CA LEU A 44 20.32 -0.53 -2.25
C LEU A 44 19.58 0.70 -1.71
N THR A 45 20.10 1.25 -0.61
CA THR A 45 19.58 2.47 0.01
C THR A 45 20.66 3.52 0.22
N ASP A 46 20.25 4.78 0.31
CA ASP A 46 21.11 5.89 0.72
C ASP A 46 21.26 5.98 2.25
N ASN A 47 21.91 7.05 2.73
CA ASN A 47 22.11 7.30 4.17
C ASN A 47 20.80 7.59 4.93
N ALA A 48 19.72 7.97 4.24
CA ALA A 48 18.39 8.12 4.83
C ALA A 48 17.60 6.79 4.81
N GLY A 49 18.15 5.77 4.17
CA GLY A 49 17.53 4.47 3.95
C GLY A 49 16.44 4.51 2.86
N MET A 50 16.49 5.50 1.98
CA MET A 50 15.64 5.55 0.80
C MET A 50 16.26 4.70 -0.32
N PRO A 51 15.44 3.99 -1.11
CA PRO A 51 15.93 3.21 -2.26
C PRO A 51 16.67 4.09 -3.25
N THR A 52 17.82 3.64 -3.76
CA THR A 52 18.61 4.38 -4.75
C THR A 52 18.44 3.85 -6.16
N ASP A 53 18.05 2.58 -6.30
CA ASP A 53 17.82 1.93 -7.58
C ASP A 53 16.50 2.41 -8.22
N PRO A 54 16.52 3.01 -9.43
CA PRO A 54 15.32 3.57 -10.06
C PRO A 54 14.12 2.60 -10.19
N PRO A 55 14.28 1.32 -10.60
CA PRO A 55 13.17 0.38 -10.62
C PRO A 55 12.62 0.08 -9.22
N THR A 56 13.47 -0.02 -8.19
CA THR A 56 13.02 -0.17 -6.80
C THR A 56 12.22 1.05 -6.33
N VAL A 57 12.72 2.27 -6.58
CA VAL A 57 12.01 3.52 -6.27
C VAL A 57 10.63 3.54 -6.92
N ALA A 58 10.55 3.20 -8.20
CA ALA A 58 9.28 3.16 -8.94
C ALA A 58 8.31 2.11 -8.38
N ALA A 59 8.81 0.93 -8.00
CA ALA A 59 8.02 -0.14 -7.42
C ALA A 59 7.42 0.27 -6.06
N LEU A 60 8.23 0.85 -5.18
CA LEU A 60 7.79 1.33 -3.87
C LEU A 60 6.77 2.45 -3.97
N ARG A 61 7.01 3.42 -4.87
CA ARG A 61 6.02 4.47 -5.18
C ARG A 61 4.69 3.86 -5.66
N HIS A 62 4.73 2.90 -6.59
CA HIS A 62 3.52 2.27 -7.10
C HIS A 62 2.80 1.46 -6.02
N ALA A 63 3.55 0.80 -5.13
CA ALA A 63 2.98 0.06 -4.01
C ALA A 63 2.24 1.01 -3.05
N VAL A 64 2.86 2.12 -2.64
CA VAL A 64 2.23 3.12 -1.77
C VAL A 64 1.02 3.77 -2.43
N CYS A 65 1.10 4.19 -3.70
CA CYS A 65 -0.06 4.73 -4.40
C CYS A 65 -1.22 3.73 -4.51
N ALA A 66 -0.92 2.46 -4.78
CA ALA A 66 -1.93 1.40 -4.86
C ALA A 66 -2.54 1.09 -3.49
N GLN A 67 -1.77 1.20 -2.41
CA GLN A 67 -2.24 1.03 -1.04
C GLN A 67 -3.25 2.13 -0.67
N VAL A 68 -2.92 3.40 -0.95
CA VAL A 68 -3.85 4.51 -0.72
C VAL A 68 -5.09 4.43 -1.61
N GLU A 69 -4.94 4.04 -2.88
CA GLU A 69 -6.07 3.81 -3.80
C GLU A 69 -7.07 2.79 -3.21
N TYR A 70 -6.54 1.70 -2.62
CA TYR A 70 -7.36 0.68 -1.98
C TYR A 70 -8.05 1.21 -0.72
N GLN A 71 -7.30 1.85 0.18
CA GLN A 71 -7.85 2.45 1.41
C GLN A 71 -9.01 3.40 1.09
N LEU A 72 -8.85 4.27 0.08
CA LEU A 72 -9.91 5.17 -0.38
C LEU A 72 -11.13 4.43 -0.94
N ALA A 73 -10.94 3.32 -1.66
CA ALA A 73 -12.03 2.51 -2.22
C ALA A 73 -12.79 1.71 -1.16
N THR A 74 -12.13 1.34 -0.07
CA THR A 74 -12.73 0.60 1.06
C THR A 74 -13.23 1.51 2.19
N GLY A 75 -13.03 2.83 2.10
CA GLY A 75 -13.33 3.75 3.20
C GLY A 75 -12.44 3.53 4.43
N ASP A 76 -11.24 2.99 4.24
CA ASP A 76 -10.20 2.90 5.26
C ASP A 76 -9.33 4.16 5.23
N ASP A 77 -8.86 4.57 6.41
CA ASP A 77 -7.92 5.67 6.57
C ASP A 77 -6.49 5.15 6.86
N GLY A 78 -6.27 3.84 6.74
CA GLY A 78 -5.00 3.17 7.00
C GLY A 78 -4.78 2.86 8.49
N THR A 79 -5.82 2.90 9.32
CA THR A 79 -5.74 2.42 10.72
C THR A 79 -6.12 0.95 10.88
N GLY A 80 -6.71 0.35 9.84
CA GLY A 80 -7.31 -0.98 9.94
C GLY A 80 -8.63 -1.01 10.74
N ALA A 81 -9.12 0.14 11.23
CA ALA A 81 -10.38 0.22 11.98
C ALA A 81 -11.60 -0.09 11.09
N SER A 82 -11.52 0.23 9.80
CA SER A 82 -12.58 -0.02 8.81
C SER A 82 -12.73 -1.50 8.46
N GLY A 83 -11.71 -2.33 8.68
CA GLY A 83 -11.76 -3.79 8.48
C GLY A 83 -12.78 -4.53 9.35
N ARG A 84 -13.45 -3.83 10.28
CA ARG A 84 -14.58 -4.34 11.06
C ARG A 84 -15.89 -4.40 10.25
N TRP A 85 -15.99 -3.69 9.13
CA TRP A 85 -17.19 -3.64 8.29
C TRP A 85 -16.81 -3.68 6.79
N ASP A 86 -17.01 -4.83 6.14
CA ASP A 86 -16.73 -5.05 4.71
C ASP A 86 -17.78 -4.35 3.83
N SER A 87 -17.52 -3.10 3.45
CA SER A 87 -18.16 -2.48 2.28
C SER A 87 -17.11 -1.84 1.40
N VAL A 88 -16.79 -2.47 0.27
CA VAL A 88 -15.89 -1.89 -0.74
C VAL A 88 -16.72 -1.34 -1.89
N SER A 89 -16.49 -0.07 -2.23
CA SER A 89 -17.11 0.57 -3.39
C SER A 89 -16.06 0.80 -4.48
N ILE A 90 -16.11 0.01 -5.55
CA ILE A 90 -15.32 0.25 -6.77
C ILE A 90 -16.29 0.67 -7.86
N GLY A 91 -16.50 1.99 -7.99
CA GLY A 91 -17.48 2.52 -8.95
C GLY A 91 -18.90 2.03 -8.67
N PRO A 92 -19.70 1.65 -9.69
CA PRO A 92 -21.09 1.21 -9.48
C PRO A 92 -21.21 -0.21 -8.87
N VAL A 93 -20.10 -0.89 -8.56
CA VAL A 93 -20.10 -2.26 -8.05
C VAL A 93 -19.82 -2.23 -6.54
N SER A 94 -20.79 -2.70 -5.77
CA SER A 94 -20.67 -2.93 -4.32
C SER A 94 -20.46 -4.41 -4.06
N LEU A 95 -19.38 -4.78 -3.37
CA LEU A 95 -19.19 -6.12 -2.82
C LEU A 95 -19.35 -6.07 -1.30
N SER A 96 -20.24 -6.92 -0.78
CA SER A 96 -20.39 -7.21 0.64
C SER A 96 -20.17 -8.72 0.86
N GLY A 97 -19.06 -9.06 1.51
CA GLY A 97 -18.72 -10.43 1.88
C GLY A 97 -18.65 -10.56 3.41
N ARG A 98 -19.06 -11.71 3.94
CA ARG A 98 -18.91 -12.04 5.37
C ARG A 98 -17.63 -12.87 5.53
N LYS A 99 -16.60 -12.33 6.18
CA LYS A 99 -15.35 -13.04 6.51
C LYS A 99 -15.56 -13.84 7.82
N ASP A 100 -16.08 -15.07 7.72
CA ASP A 100 -16.07 -16.02 8.85
C ASP A 100 -14.72 -16.76 8.86
N GLY A 101 -13.78 -16.30 9.68
CA GLY A 101 -12.51 -16.97 9.95
C GLY A 101 -11.66 -16.20 10.96
N PRO A 102 -10.86 -16.87 11.83
CA PRO A 102 -9.97 -16.18 12.75
C PRO A 102 -8.95 -15.37 11.94
N GLN A 103 -9.05 -14.05 12.01
CA GLN A 103 -8.05 -13.16 11.43
C GLN A 103 -6.82 -13.20 12.32
N THR A 104 -5.76 -13.84 11.82
CA THR A 104 -4.43 -13.65 12.39
C THR A 104 -4.07 -12.16 12.27
N PRO A 105 -3.51 -11.53 13.31
CA PRO A 105 -3.07 -10.12 13.30
C PRO A 105 -1.91 -9.84 12.33
N ASP A 106 -1.62 -10.78 11.44
CA ASP A 106 -0.50 -10.84 10.50
C ASP A 106 -0.97 -10.86 9.03
N ASP A 107 -2.29 -10.72 8.78
CA ASP A 107 -2.79 -10.37 7.45
C ASP A 107 -2.31 -8.93 7.17
N LEU A 108 -1.07 -8.82 6.68
CA LEU A 108 -0.49 -7.59 6.18
C LEU A 108 -1.58 -6.80 5.44
N HIS A 109 -1.88 -5.59 5.91
CA HIS A 109 -2.94 -4.73 5.38
C HIS A 109 -2.65 -4.23 3.96
N LEU A 110 -1.81 -4.93 3.19
CA LEU A 110 -1.33 -4.53 1.90
C LEU A 110 -2.36 -4.84 0.80
N ALA A 111 -2.68 -3.83 0.01
CA ALA A 111 -3.58 -3.93 -1.12
C ALA A 111 -3.07 -4.98 -2.13
N PRO A 112 -3.94 -5.78 -2.77
CA PRO A 112 -3.52 -6.79 -3.74
C PRO A 112 -2.68 -6.22 -4.89
N ARG A 113 -2.93 -4.97 -5.29
CA ARG A 113 -2.19 -4.29 -6.36
C ARG A 113 -0.81 -3.79 -5.87
N ALA A 114 -0.70 -3.40 -4.61
CA ALA A 114 0.56 -3.06 -3.98
C ALA A 114 1.45 -4.30 -3.85
N LEU A 115 0.89 -5.42 -3.38
CA LEU A 115 1.57 -6.71 -3.33
C LEU A 115 2.13 -7.11 -4.71
N ARG A 116 1.31 -7.04 -5.76
CA ARG A 116 1.75 -7.32 -7.15
C ARG A 116 2.86 -6.39 -7.63
N ALA A 117 2.89 -5.13 -7.20
CA ALA A 117 3.95 -4.20 -7.57
C ALA A 117 5.29 -4.64 -6.93
N LEU A 118 5.26 -5.00 -5.66
CA LEU A 118 6.44 -5.49 -4.93
C LEU A 118 6.93 -6.85 -5.44
N THR A 119 6.02 -7.80 -5.69
CA THR A 119 6.37 -9.12 -6.22
C THR A 119 7.05 -9.02 -7.59
N ARG A 120 6.53 -8.18 -8.50
CA ARG A 120 7.15 -7.98 -9.83
C ARG A 120 8.53 -7.33 -9.76
N ALA A 121 8.79 -6.55 -8.71
CA ALA A 121 10.09 -5.96 -8.46
C ALA A 121 11.08 -6.91 -7.76
N GLY A 122 10.65 -8.12 -7.40
CA GLY A 122 11.48 -9.09 -6.66
C GLY A 122 11.74 -8.69 -5.21
N LEU A 123 10.95 -7.76 -4.66
CA LEU A 123 11.13 -7.25 -3.30
C LEU A 123 10.50 -8.13 -2.22
N LEU A 124 9.70 -9.13 -2.62
CA LEU A 124 9.08 -10.09 -1.72
C LEU A 124 9.71 -11.47 -1.91
N PRO A 125 9.88 -12.25 -0.83
CA PRO A 125 10.39 -13.61 -0.93
C PRO A 125 9.51 -14.42 -1.89
N GLY A 126 10.14 -15.07 -2.87
CA GLY A 126 9.46 -15.99 -3.76
C GLY A 126 8.92 -17.17 -2.95
N VAL A 127 7.64 -17.47 -3.11
CA VAL A 127 7.04 -18.67 -2.50
C VAL A 127 7.34 -19.84 -3.42
N ILE A 128 8.12 -20.80 -2.95
CA ILE A 128 8.33 -22.08 -3.63
C ILE A 128 7.19 -22.99 -3.16
N TRP A 129 6.36 -23.46 -4.10
CA TRP A 129 5.29 -24.42 -3.84
C TRP A 129 5.79 -25.85 -4.00
#